data_AF-A0A9E1HJA8-F1
#
_entry.id   AF-A0A9E1HJA8-F1
#
_cell.length_a   1.000
_cell.length_b   1.000
_cell.length_c   1.000
_cell.angle_alpha   90.00
_cell.angle_beta   90.00
_cell.angle_gamma   90.00
#
_symmetry.space_group_name_H-M   'P 1'
#
loop_
_entity.id
_entity.type
_entity.pdbx_description
1 polymer ?
#
loop_
_entity_poly.entity_id
_entity_poly.type
_entity_poly.pdbx_seq_one_letter_code
_entity_poly.pdbx_strand_id
1 'polypeptide(L)'
;MKVLDKKGQSLTAFVLILPILLMLFALIIDTGSLYLEKKKLEDGVLTGLKYGMKHKDTDVKDKMRLLVRENVDGVTQLDIYTSDNQIKILAKKKKNTLLMGNIINQPSEMKVIYTAYFENQKWRIVKERG
;
A
#
# COMPACT_ATOMS: atom_id res chain seq x y z
N MET A 1 49.24 -31.06 21.36
CA MET A 1 47.86 -31.01 20.82
C MET A 1 47.21 -29.74 21.35
N LYS A 2 47.08 -28.68 20.52
CA LYS A 2 46.49 -27.39 20.95
C LYS A 2 44.99 -27.58 21.13
N VAL A 3 44.47 -27.38 22.34
CA VAL A 3 43.03 -27.29 22.59
C VAL A 3 42.53 -26.05 21.85
N LEU A 4 41.67 -26.25 20.84
CA LEU A 4 41.06 -25.16 20.09
C LEU A 4 40.14 -24.39 21.04
N ASP A 5 40.52 -23.18 21.42
CA ASP A 5 39.75 -22.36 22.34
C ASP A 5 38.46 -21.85 21.66
N LYS A 6 37.32 -22.45 22.01
CA LYS A 6 36.03 -22.21 21.34
C LYS A 6 35.31 -20.95 21.81
N LYS A 7 35.80 -20.29 22.87
CA LYS A 7 35.12 -19.12 23.47
C LYS A 7 35.11 -17.90 22.53
N GLY A 8 36.21 -17.65 21.82
CA GLY A 8 36.30 -16.55 20.85
C GLY A 8 35.52 -16.80 19.57
N GLN A 9 35.45 -18.05 19.11
CA GLN A 9 34.79 -18.43 17.85
C GLN A 9 33.28 -18.18 17.87
N SER A 10 32.62 -18.43 19.01
CA SER A 10 31.20 -18.14 19.19
C SER A 10 30.92 -16.64 19.08
N LEU A 11 31.76 -15.81 19.70
CA LEU A 11 31.64 -14.34 19.61
C LEU A 11 31.90 -13.85 18.18
N THR A 12 32.92 -14.39 17.50
CA THR A 12 33.19 -14.07 16.09
C THR A 12 32.02 -14.43 15.19
N ALA A 13 31.44 -15.62 15.35
CA ALA A 13 30.27 -16.04 14.57
C ALA A 13 29.05 -15.15 14.85
N PHE A 14 28.82 -14.77 16.10
CA PHE A 14 27.72 -13.87 16.49
C PHE A 14 27.84 -12.50 15.83
N VAL A 15 29.03 -11.90 15.85
CA VAL A 15 29.29 -10.59 15.22
C VAL A 15 29.09 -10.65 13.70
N LEU A 16 29.42 -11.77 13.06
CA LEU A 16 29.18 -11.97 11.62
C LEU A 16 27.70 -12.12 11.26
N ILE A 17 26.90 -12.72 12.16
CA ILE A 17 25.45 -12.95 11.93
C ILE A 17 24.62 -11.69 12.24
N LEU A 18 25.06 -10.87 13.21
CA LEU A 18 24.38 -9.64 13.61
C LEU A 18 23.95 -8.72 12.45
N PRO A 19 24.81 -8.38 11.46
CA PRO A 19 24.39 -7.53 10.33
C PRO A 19 23.29 -8.19 9.47
N ILE A 20 23.31 -9.51 9.32
CA ILE A 20 22.27 -10.25 8.58
C ILE A 20 20.94 -10.14 9.34
N LEU A 21 20.95 -10.31 10.66
CA LEU A 21 19.75 -10.15 11.50
C LEU A 21 19.18 -8.74 11.41
N LEU A 22 20.03 -7.70 11.48
CA LEU A 22 19.60 -6.31 11.32
C LEU A 22 18.97 -6.07 9.94
N MET A 23 19.55 -6.66 8.89
CA MET A 23 19.02 -6.59 7.53
C MET A 23 17.62 -7.23 7.43
N LEU A 24 17.42 -8.37 8.08
CA LEU A 24 16.11 -9.04 8.12
C LEU A 24 15.07 -8.20 8.85
N PHE A 25 15.41 -7.59 9.99
CA PHE A 25 14.50 -6.68 10.69
C PHE A 25 14.14 -5.46 9.84
N ALA A 26 15.13 -4.85 9.17
CA ALA A 26 14.88 -3.73 8.27
C ALA A 26 13.90 -4.11 7.15
N LEU A 27 14.05 -5.30 6.57
CA LEU A 27 13.15 -5.80 5.53
C LEU A 27 11.73 -6.03 6.04
N ILE A 28 11.58 -6.58 7.25
CA ILE A 28 10.26 -6.78 7.88
C ILE A 28 9.59 -5.43 8.13
N ILE A 29 10.31 -4.45 8.67
CA ILE A 29 9.79 -3.11 8.97
C ILE A 29 9.34 -2.41 7.68
N ASP A 30 10.18 -2.40 6.65
CA ASP A 30 9.84 -1.75 5.38
C ASP A 30 8.66 -2.43 4.69
N THR A 31 8.63 -3.77 4.66
CA THR A 31 7.51 -4.52 4.07
C THR A 31 6.22 -4.28 4.83
N GLY A 32 6.28 -4.26 6.17
CA GLY A 32 5.15 -3.95 7.04
C GLY A 32 4.62 -2.53 6.83
N SER A 33 5.52 -1.54 6.80
CA SER A 33 5.17 -0.15 6.54
C SER A 33 4.49 0.02 5.17
N LEU A 34 5.08 -0.54 4.12
CA LEU A 34 4.50 -0.53 2.77
C LEU A 34 3.12 -1.19 2.72
N TYR A 35 2.95 -2.32 3.42
CA TYR A 35 1.66 -3.00 3.50
C TYR A 35 0.60 -2.13 4.18
N LEU A 36 0.94 -1.47 5.29
CA LEU A 36 0.05 -0.56 6.00
C LEU A 36 -0.31 0.66 5.16
N GLU A 37 0.65 1.27 4.47
CA GLU A 37 0.39 2.39 3.56
C GLU A 37 -0.52 2.01 2.41
N LYS A 38 -0.28 0.85 1.79
CA LYS A 38 -1.15 0.31 0.74
C LYS A 38 -2.57 0.07 1.26
N LYS A 39 -2.70 -0.51 2.46
CA LYS A 39 -4.01 -0.75 3.07
C LYS A 39 -4.76 0.55 3.33
N LYS A 40 -4.10 1.58 3.86
CA LYS A 40 -4.70 2.92 4.03
C LYS A 40 -5.20 3.49 2.70
N LEU A 41 -4.41 3.37 1.63
CA LEU A 41 -4.80 3.80 0.29
C LEU A 41 -6.04 3.04 -0.21
N GLU A 42 -6.09 1.73 -0.01
CA GLU A 42 -7.24 0.89 -0.36
C GLU A 42 -8.50 1.28 0.41
N ASP A 43 -8.39 1.48 1.73
CA ASP A 43 -9.50 1.86 2.60
C ASP A 43 -10.04 3.26 2.24
N GLY A 44 -9.16 4.23 1.97
CA GLY A 44 -9.55 5.56 1.51
C GLY A 44 -10.28 5.53 0.17
N VAL A 45 -9.76 4.77 -0.81
CA VAL A 45 -10.42 4.58 -2.10
C VAL A 45 -11.79 3.91 -1.94
N LEU A 46 -11.89 2.85 -1.13
CA LEU A 46 -13.16 2.18 -0.84
C LEU A 46 -14.17 3.12 -0.17
N THR A 47 -13.71 4.03 0.67
CA THR A 47 -14.56 5.04 1.34
C THR A 47 -15.16 6.01 0.32
N GLY A 48 -14.32 6.54 -0.58
CA GLY A 48 -14.79 7.36 -1.71
C GLY A 48 -15.74 6.59 -2.62
N LEU A 49 -15.44 5.33 -2.93
CA LEU A 49 -16.27 4.48 -3.79
C LEU A 49 -17.66 4.22 -3.19
N LYS A 50 -17.71 3.84 -1.91
CA LYS A 50 -18.98 3.63 -1.17
C LYS A 50 -19.82 4.89 -1.13
N TYR A 51 -19.18 6.06 -0.99
CA TYR A 51 -19.89 7.34 -1.04
C TYR A 51 -20.56 7.57 -2.40
N GLY A 52 -19.83 7.36 -3.50
CA GLY A 52 -20.35 7.48 -4.85
C GLY A 52 -21.49 6.50 -5.14
N MET A 53 -21.39 5.26 -4.66
CA MET A 53 -22.44 4.25 -4.80
C MET A 53 -23.75 4.63 -4.10
N LYS A 54 -23.69 5.43 -3.01
CA LYS A 54 -24.87 5.86 -2.24
C LYS A 54 -25.55 7.10 -2.80
N HIS A 55 -24.85 7.91 -3.61
CA HIS A 55 -25.32 9.22 -4.09
C HIS A 55 -25.27 9.33 -5.61
N LYS A 56 -25.70 8.27 -6.31
CA LYS A 56 -25.60 8.11 -7.77
C LYS A 56 -26.17 9.28 -8.59
N ASP A 57 -27.16 9.98 -8.05
CA ASP A 57 -27.92 11.02 -8.76
C ASP A 57 -27.33 12.44 -8.62
N THR A 58 -26.17 12.57 -7.98
CA THR A 58 -25.50 13.87 -7.76
C THR A 58 -24.10 13.89 -8.39
N ASP A 59 -23.57 15.07 -8.73
CA ASP A 59 -22.16 15.19 -9.07
C ASP A 59 -21.30 14.98 -7.81
N VAL A 60 -20.91 13.73 -7.60
CA VAL A 60 -20.22 13.26 -6.39
C VAL A 60 -18.71 13.24 -6.54
N LYS A 61 -18.14 13.50 -7.73
CA LYS A 61 -16.71 13.31 -8.00
C LYS A 61 -15.84 14.13 -7.06
N ASP A 62 -16.19 15.38 -6.82
CA ASP A 62 -15.39 16.25 -5.96
C ASP A 62 -15.48 15.84 -4.49
N LYS A 63 -16.66 15.42 -4.03
CA LYS A 63 -16.81 14.92 -2.65
C LYS A 63 -16.09 13.60 -2.44
N MET A 64 -16.14 12.68 -3.42
CA MET A 64 -15.35 11.46 -3.41
C MET A 64 -13.86 11.75 -3.37
N ARG A 65 -13.39 12.72 -4.17
CA ARG A 65 -11.99 13.15 -4.18
C ARG A 65 -11.55 13.71 -2.83
N LEU A 66 -12.40 14.54 -2.21
CA LEU A 66 -12.18 15.09 -0.88
C LEU A 66 -12.06 13.97 0.17
N LEU A 67 -13.01 13.03 0.18
CA LEU A 67 -13.00 11.91 1.13
C LEU A 67 -11.76 11.02 1.00
N VAL A 68 -11.30 10.73 -0.22
CA VAL A 68 -10.07 9.95 -0.40
C VAL A 68 -8.85 10.73 0.13
N ARG A 69 -8.78 12.04 -0.13
CA ARG A 69 -7.65 12.89 0.30
C ARG A 69 -7.63 13.16 1.80
N GLU A 70 -8.78 13.27 2.45
CA GLU A 70 -8.88 13.42 3.91
C GLU A 70 -8.43 12.16 4.67
N ASN A 71 -8.59 10.98 4.05
CA ASN A 71 -8.23 9.70 4.68
C ASN A 71 -6.84 9.20 4.29
N VAL A 72 -6.24 9.75 3.22
CA VAL A 72 -4.97 9.28 2.68
C VAL A 72 -4.08 10.45 2.28
N ASP A 73 -3.02 10.64 3.05
CA ASP A 73 -1.98 11.62 2.74
C ASP A 73 -1.11 11.19 1.55
N GLY A 74 -0.55 12.16 0.83
CA GLY A 74 0.50 11.92 -0.17
C GLY A 74 0.04 11.21 -1.45
N VAL A 75 -1.27 11.22 -1.74
CA VAL A 75 -1.82 10.73 -3.02
C VAL A 75 -1.31 11.63 -4.15
N THR A 76 -0.54 11.06 -5.08
CA THR A 76 0.06 11.77 -6.22
C THR A 76 -0.90 11.88 -7.40
N GLN A 77 -1.73 10.87 -7.60
CA GLN A 77 -2.73 10.83 -8.68
C GLN A 77 -4.03 10.26 -8.15
N LEU A 78 -5.16 10.89 -8.50
CA LEU A 78 -6.50 10.42 -8.13
C LEU A 78 -7.48 10.70 -9.26
N ASP A 79 -7.77 9.66 -10.03
CA ASP A 79 -8.70 9.71 -11.14
C ASP A 79 -10.00 9.00 -10.77
N ILE A 80 -11.12 9.68 -11.00
CA ILE A 80 -12.46 9.19 -10.71
C ILE A 80 -13.28 9.23 -11.99
N TYR A 81 -13.71 8.06 -12.43
CA TYR A 81 -14.58 7.89 -13.58
C TYR A 81 -15.95 7.42 -13.09
N THR A 82 -16.99 8.14 -13.49
CA THR A 82 -18.38 7.79 -13.20
C THR A 82 -19.13 7.61 -14.51
N SER A 83 -19.94 6.58 -14.58
CA SER A 83 -20.86 6.27 -15.68
C SER A 83 -22.10 5.62 -15.06
N ASP A 84 -23.20 5.56 -15.80
CA ASP A 84 -24.51 5.14 -15.30
C ASP A 84 -24.51 3.78 -14.59
N ASN A 85 -23.58 2.89 -14.95
CA ASN A 85 -23.51 1.55 -14.39
C ASN A 85 -22.17 1.21 -13.72
N GLN A 86 -21.24 2.17 -13.65
CA GLN A 86 -19.93 1.91 -13.08
C GLN A 86 -19.28 3.15 -12.44
N ILE A 87 -18.56 2.93 -11.35
CA ILE A 87 -17.71 3.94 -10.72
C ILE A 87 -16.32 3.35 -10.58
N LYS A 88 -15.31 4.01 -11.14
CA LYS A 88 -13.92 3.59 -11.08
C LYS A 88 -13.08 4.66 -10.41
N ILE A 89 -12.29 4.25 -9.43
CA ILE A 89 -11.32 5.11 -8.76
C ILE A 89 -9.93 4.50 -8.93
N LEU A 90 -9.02 5.30 -9.49
CA LEU A 90 -7.60 5.01 -9.57
C LEU A 90 -6.87 5.98 -8.67
N ALA A 91 -6.12 5.46 -7.70
CA ALA A 91 -5.27 6.25 -6.84
C ALA A 91 -3.83 5.76 -6.92
N LYS A 92 -2.89 6.71 -7.00
CA LYS A 92 -1.46 6.45 -6.88
C LYS A 92 -0.87 7.24 -5.73
N LYS A 93 0.12 6.64 -5.09
CA LYS A 93 0.89 7.25 -4.01
C LYS A 93 2.35 6.79 -4.12
N LYS A 94 3.30 7.69 -3.89
CA LYS A 94 4.71 7.31 -3.79
C LYS A 94 4.92 6.38 -2.61
N LYS A 95 5.71 5.33 -2.82
CA LYS A 95 6.16 4.44 -1.75
C LYS A 95 7.18 5.17 -0.89
N ASN A 96 6.99 5.17 0.41
CA ASN A 96 8.02 5.58 1.34
C ASN A 96 8.63 4.33 1.98
N THR A 97 9.85 3.99 1.58
CA THR A 97 10.65 2.93 2.22
C THR A 97 11.73 3.60 3.05
N LEU A 98 11.80 3.28 4.33
CA LEU A 98 12.61 4.01 5.28
C LEU A 98 14.06 3.50 5.29
N LEU A 99 14.26 2.18 5.14
CA LEU A 99 15.54 1.53 5.39
C LEU A 99 16.17 0.90 4.14
N MET A 100 15.37 0.28 3.27
CA MET A 100 15.77 -0.51 2.11
C MET A 100 15.47 0.16 0.77
N GLY A 101 14.91 1.38 0.76
CA GLY A 101 14.38 2.03 -0.44
C GLY A 101 15.41 2.24 -1.56
N ASN A 102 16.68 2.43 -1.21
CA ASN A 102 17.78 2.61 -2.17
C ASN A 102 18.45 1.29 -2.59
N ILE A 103 18.20 0.20 -1.88
CA ILE A 103 18.82 -1.11 -2.10
C ILE A 103 17.91 -1.96 -3.01
N ILE A 104 16.60 -1.83 -2.84
CA ILE A 104 15.61 -2.63 -3.53
C ILE A 104 15.02 -1.82 -4.69
N ASN A 105 15.34 -2.21 -5.92
CA ASN A 105 14.84 -1.58 -7.14
C ASN A 105 13.35 -1.93 -7.38
N GLN A 106 12.46 -1.33 -6.60
CA GLN A 106 11.01 -1.51 -6.69
C GLN A 106 10.33 -0.31 -7.34
N PRO A 107 9.17 -0.50 -7.99
CA PRO A 107 8.41 0.60 -8.57
C PRO A 107 8.11 1.64 -7.49
N SER A 108 8.42 2.90 -7.80
CA SER A 108 8.38 4.05 -6.89
C SER A 108 6.98 4.42 -6.41
N GLU A 109 5.94 3.86 -7.03
CA GLU A 109 4.54 4.16 -6.73
C GLU A 109 3.73 2.90 -6.40
N MET A 110 2.83 3.05 -5.42
CA MET A 110 1.71 2.15 -5.19
C MET A 110 0.53 2.61 -6.02
N LYS A 111 -0.12 1.66 -6.70
CA LYS A 111 -1.33 1.89 -7.48
C LYS A 111 -2.45 1.03 -6.91
N VAL A 112 -3.60 1.66 -6.69
CA VAL A 112 -4.84 1.02 -6.24
C VAL A 112 -5.93 1.39 -7.23
N ILE A 113 -6.64 0.38 -7.71
CA ILE A 113 -7.76 0.55 -8.64
C ILE A 113 -8.93 -0.25 -8.10
N TYR A 114 -10.05 0.44 -7.87
CA TYR A 114 -11.32 -0.20 -7.55
C TYR A 114 -12.38 0.25 -8.55
N THR A 115 -13.17 -0.71 -9.00
CA THR A 115 -14.31 -0.49 -9.87
C THR A 115 -15.55 -1.08 -9.22
N ALA A 116 -16.60 -0.29 -9.04
CA ALA A 116 -17.92 -0.74 -8.64
C ALA A 116 -18.80 -0.84 -9.88
N TYR A 117 -19.43 -2.00 -10.09
CA TYR A 117 -20.41 -2.24 -11.14
C TYR A 117 -21.80 -2.35 -10.53
N PHE A 118 -22.80 -1.77 -11.17
CA PHE A 118 -24.20 -1.90 -10.78
C PHE A 118 -24.86 -3.02 -11.60
N GLU A 119 -25.01 -4.21 -11.01
CA GLU A 119 -25.57 -5.39 -11.67
C GLU A 119 -26.65 -6.01 -10.78
N ASN A 120 -27.76 -6.48 -11.37
CA ASN A 120 -28.83 -7.16 -10.63
C ASN A 120 -29.37 -6.37 -9.42
N GLN A 121 -29.55 -5.05 -9.59
CA GLN A 121 -29.96 -4.11 -8.53
C GLN A 121 -29.03 -4.05 -7.32
N LYS A 122 -27.79 -4.54 -7.44
CA LYS A 122 -26.78 -4.51 -6.38
C LYS A 122 -25.44 -4.01 -6.91
N TRP A 123 -24.68 -3.37 -6.04
CA TRP A 123 -23.32 -2.97 -6.38
C TRP A 123 -22.34 -4.10 -6.10
N ARG A 124 -21.46 -4.38 -7.08
CA ARG A 124 -20.34 -5.31 -6.94
C ARG A 124 -19.03 -4.54 -7.06
N ILE A 125 -18.21 -4.61 -6.02
CA ILE A 125 -16.87 -3.98 -6.00
C ILE A 125 -15.84 -5.01 -6.47
N VAL A 126 -15.00 -4.60 -7.41
CA VAL A 126 -13.89 -5.40 -7.95
C VAL A 126 -12.60 -4.60 -7.79
N LYS A 127 -11.58 -5.25 -7.22
CA LYS A 127 -10.22 -4.74 -7.17
C LYS A 127 -9.50 -5.15 -8.45
N GLU A 128 -9.05 -4.21 -9.25
CA GLU A 128 -8.23 -4.51 -10.43
C GLU A 128 -6.76 -4.66 -10.02
N ARG A 129 -5.99 -5.47 -10.77
CA ARG A 129 -4.54 -5.53 -10.58
C ARG A 129 -3.94 -4.19 -11.03
N GLY A 130 -3.40 -3.46 -10.06
CA GLY A 130 -2.61 -2.23 -10.25
C GLY A 130 -1.20 -2.53 -10.72
#